data_AF-A0AAP5ICB6-F1
#
_entry.id   AF-A0AAP5ICB6-F1
#
_cell.length_a   1.000
_cell.length_b   1.000
_cell.length_c   1.000
_cell.angle_alpha   90.00
_cell.angle_beta   90.00
_cell.angle_gamma   90.00
#
_symmetry.space_group_name_H-M   'P 1'
#
loop_
_entity.id
_entity.type
_entity.pdbx_description
1 polymer ?
#
loop_
_entity_poly.entity_id
_entity_poly.type
_entity_poly.pdbx_seq_one_letter_code
_entity_poly.pdbx_strand_id
1 'polypeptide(L)'
;MDKSHLADEEMAFRFFYASDGIVGYVMKLIRYGSYLAIKQGQEKLDLNVLAEAFNQHVLADKPQKKNPFITDDFLSDCLMESELPTSPVINATSNRVKPNKKKLRASDVLNR
;
A
#
# COMPACT_ATOMS: atom_id res chain seq x y z
N MET A 1 -14.22 19.20 -16.88
CA MET A 1 -14.04 17.87 -16.28
C MET A 1 -13.13 18.03 -15.08
N ASP A 2 -13.63 17.68 -13.91
CA ASP A 2 -12.82 17.70 -12.68
C ASP A 2 -11.79 16.58 -12.73
N LYS A 3 -10.55 16.89 -12.33
CA LYS A 3 -9.44 15.93 -12.38
C LYS A 3 -9.38 15.13 -11.08
N SER A 4 -8.76 13.95 -11.15
CA SER A 4 -8.50 13.11 -9.96
C SER A 4 -7.34 13.61 -9.10
N HIS A 5 -6.57 14.62 -9.54
CA HIS A 5 -5.46 15.20 -8.76
C HIS A 5 -4.39 14.18 -8.28
N LEU A 6 -4.27 13.03 -8.96
CA LEU A 6 -3.35 11.94 -8.56
C LEU A 6 -1.86 12.31 -8.63
N ALA A 7 -1.52 13.32 -9.45
CA ALA A 7 -0.16 13.82 -9.59
C ALA A 7 0.20 14.88 -8.55
N ASP A 8 -0.77 15.33 -7.75
CA ASP A 8 -0.55 16.36 -6.74
C ASP A 8 0.32 15.77 -5.62
N GLU A 9 1.24 16.58 -5.10
CA GLU A 9 2.26 16.13 -4.14
C GLU A 9 1.64 15.48 -2.90
N GLU A 10 0.56 16.06 -2.39
CA GLU A 10 -0.17 15.53 -1.24
C GLU A 10 -0.77 14.14 -1.54
N MET A 11 -1.35 13.96 -2.72
CA MET A 11 -1.90 12.67 -3.12
C MET A 11 -0.79 11.64 -3.28
N ALA A 12 0.34 12.01 -3.90
CA ALA A 12 1.52 11.16 -4.00
C ALA A 12 2.04 10.75 -2.61
N PHE A 13 2.04 11.67 -1.64
CA PHE A 13 2.42 11.39 -0.25
C PHE A 13 1.44 10.42 0.43
N ARG A 14 0.13 10.59 0.26
CA ARG A 14 -0.90 9.66 0.76
C ARG A 14 -0.71 8.25 0.17
N PHE A 15 -0.41 8.14 -1.12
CA PHE A 15 -0.08 6.86 -1.76
C PHE A 15 1.22 6.24 -1.22
N PHE A 16 2.27 7.04 -1.02
CA PHE A 16 3.51 6.57 -0.42
C PHE A 16 3.26 6.04 0.99
N TYR A 17 2.55 6.81 1.81
CA TYR A 17 2.18 6.41 3.16
C TYR A 17 1.32 5.14 3.16
N ALA A 18 0.25 5.05 2.36
CA ALA A 18 -0.57 3.84 2.29
C ALA A 18 0.25 2.60 1.87
N SER A 19 1.13 2.79 0.89
CA SER A 19 1.83 1.69 0.22
C SER A 19 3.18 1.32 0.82
N ASP A 20 3.77 2.12 1.73
CA ASP A 20 5.20 2.02 2.10
C ASP A 20 6.13 2.12 0.88
N GLY A 21 5.70 2.86 -0.16
CA GLY A 21 6.38 2.93 -1.44
C GLY A 21 6.36 1.62 -2.25
N ILE A 22 5.63 0.59 -1.81
CA ILE A 22 5.54 -0.70 -2.51
C ILE A 22 4.51 -0.58 -3.65
N VAL A 23 5.00 -0.59 -4.88
CA VAL A 23 4.18 -0.47 -6.12
C VAL A 23 3.03 -1.48 -6.16
N GLY A 24 3.20 -2.68 -5.61
CA GLY A 24 2.13 -3.69 -5.53
C GLY A 24 0.88 -3.20 -4.79
N TYR A 25 1.05 -2.45 -3.69
CA TYR A 25 -0.07 -1.87 -2.95
C TYR A 25 -0.66 -0.65 -3.65
N VAL A 26 0.18 0.16 -4.33
CA VAL A 26 -0.31 1.25 -5.20
C VAL A 26 -1.25 0.69 -6.27
N MET A 27 -0.85 -0.41 -6.92
CA MET A 27 -1.67 -1.05 -7.94
C MET A 27 -2.93 -1.72 -7.38
N LYS A 28 -2.92 -2.22 -6.13
CA LYS A 28 -4.14 -2.70 -5.47
C LYS A 28 -5.16 -1.56 -5.31
N LEU A 29 -4.71 -0.40 -4.81
CA LEU A 29 -5.55 0.79 -4.63
C LEU A 29 -6.11 1.28 -5.97
N ILE A 30 -5.25 1.45 -6.98
CA ILE A 30 -5.68 1.94 -8.30
C ILE A 30 -6.69 0.98 -8.94
N ARG A 31 -6.39 -0.32 -8.99
CA ARG A 31 -7.27 -1.29 -9.65
C ARG A 31 -8.65 -1.37 -8.99
N TYR A 32 -8.68 -1.48 -7.67
CA TYR A 32 -9.96 -1.60 -6.98
C TYR A 32 -10.71 -0.27 -6.91
N GLY A 33 -9.99 0.85 -6.72
CA GLY A 33 -10.57 2.19 -6.82
C GLY A 33 -11.20 2.42 -8.19
N SER A 34 -10.52 2.07 -9.29
CA SER A 34 -11.10 2.16 -10.64
C SER A 34 -12.34 1.29 -10.79
N TYR A 35 -12.31 0.07 -10.27
CA TYR A 35 -13.50 -0.81 -10.25
C TYR A 35 -14.68 -0.16 -9.52
N LEU A 36 -14.45 0.43 -8.34
CA LEU A 36 -15.48 1.13 -7.57
C LEU A 36 -16.02 2.35 -8.31
N ALA A 37 -15.12 3.21 -8.83
CA ALA A 37 -15.51 4.41 -9.56
C ALA A 37 -16.40 4.06 -10.77
N ILE A 38 -16.01 3.07 -11.57
CA ILE A 38 -16.82 2.59 -12.70
C ILE A 38 -18.19 2.09 -12.23
N LYS A 39 -18.23 1.29 -11.17
CA LYS A 39 -19.48 0.76 -10.60
C LYS A 39 -20.40 1.87 -10.10
N GLN A 40 -19.84 2.97 -9.61
CA GLN A 40 -20.56 4.13 -9.08
C GLN A 40 -20.87 5.19 -10.15
N GLY A 41 -20.47 4.98 -11.41
CA GLY A 41 -20.65 5.96 -12.49
C GLY A 41 -19.77 7.20 -12.34
N GLN A 42 -18.65 7.09 -11.61
CA GLN A 42 -17.68 8.17 -11.42
C GLN A 42 -16.55 8.08 -12.45
N GLU A 43 -16.14 9.24 -12.96
CA GLU A 43 -15.05 9.34 -13.94
C GLU A 43 -13.67 9.62 -13.30
N LYS A 44 -13.61 9.66 -11.97
CA LYS A 44 -12.40 10.01 -11.20
C LYS A 44 -12.17 9.11 -10.00
N LEU A 45 -10.92 9.07 -9.54
CA LEU A 45 -10.53 8.49 -8.26
C LEU A 45 -10.41 9.63 -7.26
N ASP A 46 -11.48 9.87 -6.50
CA ASP A 46 -11.45 10.84 -5.41
C ASP A 46 -11.05 10.18 -4.08
N LEU A 47 -10.98 10.99 -3.03
CA LEU A 47 -10.61 10.54 -1.69
C LEU A 47 -11.58 9.46 -1.16
N ASN A 48 -12.88 9.57 -1.45
CA ASN A 48 -13.87 8.60 -0.97
C ASN A 48 -13.63 7.21 -1.59
N VAL A 49 -13.42 7.16 -2.91
CA VAL A 49 -13.12 5.92 -3.63
C VAL A 49 -11.82 5.29 -3.12
N LEU A 50 -10.78 6.11 -2.92
CA LEU A 50 -9.49 5.63 -2.44
C LEU A 50 -9.55 5.18 -0.97
N ALA A 51 -10.34 5.85 -0.14
CA ALA A 51 -10.58 5.46 1.24
C ALA A 51 -11.25 4.08 1.33
N GLU A 52 -12.27 3.84 0.52
CA GLU A 52 -12.92 2.53 0.44
C GLU A 52 -11.94 1.46 -0.05
N ALA A 53 -11.17 1.75 -1.10
CA ALA A 53 -10.17 0.83 -1.63
C ALA A 53 -9.08 0.47 -0.60
N PHE A 54 -8.64 1.44 0.19
CA PHE A 54 -7.67 1.22 1.26
C PHE A 54 -8.22 0.28 2.33
N ASN A 55 -9.44 0.56 2.81
CA ASN A 55 -10.09 -0.25 3.85
C ASN A 55 -10.28 -1.71 3.42
N GLN A 56 -10.60 -1.94 2.15
CA GLN A 56 -10.86 -3.28 1.63
C GLN A 56 -9.57 -4.09 1.34
N HIS A 57 -8.51 -3.45 0.84
CA HIS A 57 -7.37 -4.18 0.28
C HIS A 57 -6.00 -3.90 0.88
N VAL A 58 -5.83 -2.80 1.62
CA VAL A 58 -4.54 -2.41 2.21
C VAL A 58 -4.56 -2.54 3.71
N LEU A 59 -5.66 -2.15 4.36
CA LEU A 59 -5.79 -2.18 5.83
C LEU A 59 -5.63 -3.59 6.40
N ALA A 60 -6.16 -4.62 5.72
CA ALA A 60 -6.01 -6.01 6.16
C ALA A 60 -4.53 -6.46 6.22
N ASP A 61 -3.71 -6.00 5.28
CA ASP A 61 -2.28 -6.31 5.24
C ASP A 61 -1.46 -5.35 6.14
N LYS A 62 -2.03 -4.21 6.54
CA LYS A 62 -1.38 -3.13 7.30
C LYS A 62 -2.28 -2.55 8.39
N PRO A 63 -2.69 -3.35 9.40
CA PRO A 63 -3.68 -2.96 10.40
C PRO A 63 -3.25 -1.78 11.28
N GLN A 64 -1.95 -1.52 11.39
CA GLN A 64 -1.39 -0.41 12.15
C GLN A 64 -1.53 0.96 11.45
N LYS A 65 -1.88 0.98 10.15
CA LYS A 65 -1.96 2.23 9.40
C LYS A 65 -3.35 2.83 9.45
N LYS A 66 -3.42 4.10 9.81
CA LYS A 66 -4.59 4.94 9.57
C LYS A 66 -4.80 5.10 8.06
N ASN A 67 -6.06 5.18 7.64
CA ASN A 67 -6.38 5.39 6.23
C ASN A 67 -6.08 6.84 5.84
N PRO A 68 -5.12 7.08 4.93
CA PRO A 68 -4.67 8.43 4.59
C PRO A 68 -5.62 9.12 3.60
N PHE A 69 -6.80 8.59 3.30
CA PHE A 69 -7.74 9.16 2.34
C PHE A 69 -9.06 9.62 3.01
N ILE A 70 -9.18 9.56 4.34
CA ILE A 70 -10.42 9.91 5.06
C ILE A 70 -10.57 11.43 5.24
N THR A 71 -9.49 12.13 5.55
CA THR A 71 -9.49 13.57 5.86
C THR A 71 -8.75 14.36 4.80
N ASP A 72 -9.13 15.62 4.58
CA ASP A 72 -8.40 16.52 3.67
C ASP A 72 -7.07 17.00 4.27
N ASP A 73 -6.91 16.96 5.60
CA ASP A 73 -5.73 17.51 6.30
C ASP A 73 -4.64 16.48 6.65
N PHE A 74 -4.54 15.37 5.91
CA PHE A 74 -3.61 14.27 6.23
C PHE A 74 -2.15 14.71 6.40
N LEU A 75 -1.68 15.63 5.54
CA LEU A 75 -0.30 16.08 5.57
C LEU A 75 0.01 16.86 6.86
N SER A 76 -0.93 17.70 7.30
CA SER A 76 -0.86 18.42 8.57
C SER A 76 -0.81 17.45 9.75
N ASP A 77 -1.67 16.42 9.74
CA ASP A 77 -1.70 15.39 10.78
C ASP A 77 -0.36 14.66 10.91
N CYS A 78 0.27 14.30 9.79
CA CYS A 78 1.58 13.64 9.78
C CYS A 78 2.70 14.53 10.34
N LEU A 79 2.69 15.82 10.03
CA LEU A 79 3.71 16.75 10.53
C LEU A 79 3.63 16.91 12.04
N MET A 80 2.42 16.99 12.59
CA MET A 80 2.18 17.06 14.05
C MET A 80 2.65 15.79 14.77
N GLU A 81 2.48 14.61 14.16
CA GLU A 81 2.96 13.34 14.74
C GLU A 81 4.50 13.21 14.74
N SER A 82 5.20 13.87 13.81
CA SER A 82 6.67 13.80 13.69
C SER A 82 7.44 14.58 14.77
N GLU A 83 6.78 15.49 15.49
CA GLU A 83 7.39 16.24 16.61
C GLU A 83 7.55 15.39 17.89
N LEU A 84 7.02 14.16 17.90
CA LEU A 84 7.26 13.17 18.95
C LEU A 84 8.59 12.45 18.71
N PRO A 85 9.46 12.27 19.74
CA PRO A 85 10.79 11.71 19.56
C PRO A 85 10.70 10.24 19.14
N THR A 86 10.94 9.96 17.86
CA THR A 86 11.02 8.59 17.34
C THR A 86 12.47 8.26 16.98
N SER A 87 13.08 7.43 17.82
CA SER A 87 14.38 6.79 17.53
C SER A 87 14.26 5.93 16.25
N PRO A 88 15.21 6.01 15.29
CA PRO A 88 15.08 5.31 14.03
C PRO A 88 15.42 3.83 14.21
N VAL A 89 14.40 2.96 14.15
CA VAL A 89 14.61 1.51 13.98
C VAL A 89 14.74 1.24 12.48
N ILE A 90 15.97 1.29 11.98
CA ILE A 90 16.30 0.92 10.60
C ILE A 90 16.28 -0.62 10.50
N ASN A 91 15.13 -1.19 10.17
CA ASN A 91 15.04 -2.61 9.83
C ASN A 91 15.17 -2.78 8.31
N ALA A 92 16.27 -3.39 7.86
CA ALA A 92 16.54 -3.67 6.46
C ALA A 92 15.50 -4.62 5.85
N THR A 93 14.90 -4.24 4.72
CA THR A 93 13.86 -4.99 3.99
C THR A 93 14.44 -6.09 3.08
N SER A 94 15.36 -6.92 3.58
CA SER A 94 15.79 -8.10 2.81
C SER A 94 14.82 -9.27 3.02
N ASN A 95 13.60 -9.18 2.49
CA ASN A 95 12.72 -10.34 2.36
C ASN A 95 13.14 -11.21 1.16
N ARG A 96 14.42 -11.59 1.12
CA ARG A 96 14.95 -12.49 0.11
C ARG A 96 14.37 -13.87 0.37
N VAL A 97 13.46 -14.29 -0.50
CA VAL A 97 12.87 -15.63 -0.50
C VAL A 97 14.01 -16.65 -0.50
N LYS A 98 14.12 -17.44 0.57
CA LYS A 98 15.10 -18.53 0.65
C LYS A 98 14.67 -19.62 -0.34
N PRO A 99 15.58 -20.10 -1.21
CA PRO A 99 15.24 -21.16 -2.15
C PRO A 99 14.82 -22.41 -1.37
N ASN A 100 13.69 -22.99 -1.75
CA ASN A 100 13.13 -24.17 -1.11
C ASN A 100 14.11 -25.34 -1.30
N LYS A 101 14.50 -26.03 -0.21
CA LYS A 101 15.42 -27.17 -0.29
C LYS A 101 14.76 -28.27 -1.12
N LYS A 102 15.37 -28.64 -2.25
CA LYS A 102 14.88 -29.76 -3.09
C LYS A 102 14.89 -31.03 -2.23
N LYS A 103 13.75 -31.72 -2.16
CA LYS A 103 13.65 -33.05 -1.55
C LYS A 103 14.46 -34.03 -2.40
N LEU A 104 15.31 -34.84 -1.77
CA LEU A 104 16.06 -35.91 -2.42
C LEU A 104 15.07 -36.83 -3.14
N ARG A 105 15.34 -37.15 -4.40
CA ARG A 105 14.54 -38.12 -5.14
C ARG A 105 15.05 -39.52 -4.86
N ALA A 106 14.18 -40.52 -4.98
CA ALA A 106 14.56 -41.92 -4.74
C ALA A 106 15.77 -42.36 -5.59
N SER A 107 15.95 -41.75 -6.76
CA SER A 107 17.13 -41.92 -7.63
C SER A 107 18.45 -41.57 -6.95
N ASP A 108 18.44 -40.65 -5.98
CA ASP A 108 19.64 -40.16 -5.29
C ASP A 108 20.10 -41.13 -4.18
N VAL A 109 19.26 -42.10 -3.80
CA VAL A 109 19.54 -43.09 -2.75
C VAL A 109 20.09 -44.40 -3.34
N LEU A 110 19.76 -44.73 -4.59
CA LEU A 110 20.08 -46.00 -5.23
C LEU A 110 21.51 -46.10 -5.81
N ASN A 111 22.27 -45.01 -5.87
CA ASN A 111 23.63 -44.97 -6.42
C ASN A 111 24.71 -44.72 -5.35
N ARG A 112 24.56 -45.31 -4.16
CA ARG A 112 25.58 -45.24 -3.11
C ARG A 112 26.16 -46.61 -2.78
#